data_AF-A0A6B2DX13-F1
#
_entry.id   AF-A0A6B2DX13-F1
#
_cell.length_a   1.000
_cell.length_b   1.000
_cell.length_c   1.000
_cell.angle_alpha   90.00
_cell.angle_beta   90.00
_cell.angle_gamma   90.00
#
_symmetry.space_group_name_H-M   'P 1'
#
loop_
_entity.id
_entity.type
_entity.pdbx_description
1 polymer ?
#
loop_
_entity_poly.entity_id
_entity_poly.type
_entity_poly.pdbx_seq_one_letter_code
_entity_poly.pdbx_strand_id
1 'polypeptide(L)'
;MGDGAAAVEAVFREERGLLLAALVRRFGDLDLAEEVTSEAIEAALVHWPAEGVPPKPGAWLMTTARRKAVDRLRRDQAYAARLAVLQVEADRAAPDPAPDGGLPDERLQLFFTCAHPALPAEDRAALTLRCLAGLTTTEVARAFLVPGATMGKRIVRAKNRIRALRIPFRVPDPDELPGRLPGVLQVVYSIFTEGYAASSGPDLQRLDLAEEAIRLARILRRLLPGEREVAGLLALMLLIHARRDARTGPDGDLVLLDDQDRARWDRAMIDEGTPLVETALTGGPPGLYGVQAAIAALHDEAPDVATTDWPQIVALYDVLRGLAPSPVVDLNRAVAVAMRDGP
;
A
#
# COMPACT_ATOMS: atom_id res chain seq x y z
N MET A 1 26.88 -9.84 11.00
CA MET A 1 26.68 -9.79 9.53
C MET A 1 25.21 -9.74 9.10
N GLY A 2 24.22 -10.07 9.96
CA GLY A 2 22.80 -10.03 9.59
C GLY A 2 22.13 -8.65 9.57
N ASP A 3 22.59 -7.71 10.39
CA ASP A 3 21.93 -6.40 10.59
C ASP A 3 22.11 -5.45 9.38
N GLY A 4 23.30 -5.48 8.75
CA GLY A 4 23.60 -4.68 7.56
C GLY A 4 22.87 -5.17 6.30
N ALA A 5 22.63 -6.48 6.17
CA ALA A 5 21.90 -7.03 5.03
C ALA A 5 20.41 -6.68 5.08
N ALA A 6 19.80 -6.73 6.27
CA ALA A 6 18.41 -6.33 6.48
C ALA A 6 18.19 -4.82 6.26
N ALA A 7 19.12 -3.97 6.72
CA ALA A 7 19.08 -2.54 6.47
C ALA A 7 19.21 -2.21 4.96
N VAL A 8 20.07 -2.93 4.24
CA VAL A 8 20.24 -2.78 2.79
C VAL A 8 18.99 -3.23 2.04
N GLU A 9 18.36 -4.34 2.43
CA GLU A 9 17.11 -4.79 1.83
C GLU A 9 15.96 -3.79 2.03
N ALA A 10 15.84 -3.21 3.23
CA ALA A 10 14.84 -2.17 3.52
C ALA A 10 15.05 -0.90 2.69
N VAL A 11 16.31 -0.47 2.54
CA VAL A 11 16.69 0.65 1.65
C VAL A 11 16.34 0.33 0.21
N PHE A 12 16.66 -0.87 -0.29
CA PHE A 12 16.30 -1.27 -1.65
C PHE A 12 14.80 -1.31 -1.88
N ARG A 13 14.00 -1.75 -0.90
CA ARG A 13 12.55 -1.80 -1.02
C ARG A 13 11.93 -0.41 -1.11
N GLU A 14 12.43 0.54 -0.33
CA GLU A 14 11.99 1.95 -0.39
C GLU A 14 12.45 2.63 -1.68
N GLU A 15 13.73 2.51 -2.05
CA GLU A 15 14.32 3.10 -3.25
C GLU A 15 13.70 2.53 -4.54
N ARG A 16 13.34 1.25 -4.57
CA ARG A 16 12.66 0.62 -5.72
C ARG A 16 11.33 1.31 -6.03
N GLY A 17 10.52 1.57 -5.01
CA GLY A 17 9.20 2.20 -5.19
C GLY A 17 9.32 3.64 -5.71
N LEU A 18 10.26 4.41 -5.15
CA LEU A 18 10.57 5.76 -5.60
C LEU A 18 11.11 5.77 -7.04
N LEU A 19 12.03 4.86 -7.36
CA LEU A 19 12.66 4.77 -8.68
C LEU A 19 11.63 4.42 -9.74
N LEU A 20 10.80 3.41 -9.49
CA LEU A 20 9.74 3.01 -10.42
C LEU A 20 8.78 4.17 -10.68
N ALA A 21 8.30 4.83 -9.62
CA ALA A 21 7.36 5.94 -9.76
C ALA A 21 7.94 7.10 -10.59
N ALA A 22 9.21 7.45 -10.35
CA ALA A 22 9.90 8.48 -11.11
C ALA A 22 10.10 8.11 -12.60
N LEU A 23 10.44 6.84 -12.89
CA LEU A 23 10.61 6.37 -14.27
C LEU A 23 9.27 6.27 -15.01
N VAL A 24 8.21 5.84 -14.33
CA VAL A 24 6.84 5.82 -14.88
C VAL A 24 6.39 7.22 -15.26
N ARG A 25 6.60 8.22 -14.38
CA ARG A 25 6.32 9.62 -14.70
C ARG A 25 7.06 10.09 -15.94
N ARG A 26 8.34 9.72 -16.05
CA ARG A 26 9.23 10.17 -17.12
C ARG A 26 8.89 9.55 -18.47
N PHE A 27 8.65 8.24 -18.51
CA PHE A 27 8.48 7.51 -19.77
C PHE A 27 7.03 7.28 -20.16
N GLY A 28 6.08 7.41 -19.22
CA GLY A 28 4.67 7.14 -19.48
C GLY A 28 4.38 5.68 -19.85
N ASP A 29 5.29 4.76 -19.51
CA ASP A 29 5.18 3.33 -19.82
C ASP A 29 5.63 2.51 -18.59
N LEU A 30 4.66 1.80 -17.99
CA LEU A 30 4.87 1.03 -16.77
C LEU A 30 5.72 -0.24 -17.02
N ASP A 31 5.65 -0.82 -18.21
CA ASP A 31 6.46 -1.99 -18.55
C ASP A 31 7.93 -1.60 -18.72
N LEU A 32 8.19 -0.55 -19.51
CA LEU A 32 9.55 -0.03 -19.67
C LEU A 32 10.15 0.39 -18.32
N ALA A 33 9.39 1.11 -17.50
CA ALA A 33 9.85 1.56 -16.20
C ALA A 33 10.18 0.41 -15.24
N GLU A 34 9.38 -0.66 -15.21
CA GLU A 34 9.64 -1.83 -14.36
C GLU A 34 10.88 -2.60 -14.79
N GLU A 35 11.07 -2.79 -16.09
CA GLU A 35 12.26 -3.45 -16.63
C GLU A 35 13.53 -2.69 -16.26
N VAL A 36 13.58 -1.39 -16.56
CA VAL A 36 14.80 -0.59 -16.32
C VAL A 36 15.07 -0.35 -14.82
N THR A 37 14.02 -0.37 -13.99
CA THR A 37 14.15 -0.41 -12.51
C THR A 37 14.84 -1.70 -12.09
N SER A 38 14.39 -2.85 -12.62
CA SER A 38 14.93 -4.16 -12.26
C SER A 38 16.38 -4.31 -12.70
N GLU A 39 16.72 -3.88 -13.91
CA GLU A 39 18.11 -3.87 -14.41
C GLU A 39 19.03 -2.93 -13.60
N ALA A 40 18.52 -1.80 -13.14
CA ALA A 40 19.30 -0.88 -12.31
C ALA A 40 19.58 -1.46 -10.91
N ILE A 41 18.60 -2.12 -10.30
CA ILE A 41 18.77 -2.82 -9.03
C ILE A 41 19.72 -4.01 -9.19
N GLU A 42 19.61 -4.78 -10.27
CA GLU A 42 20.55 -5.88 -10.57
C GLU A 42 21.99 -5.36 -10.68
N ALA A 43 22.20 -4.24 -11.38
CA ALA A 43 23.51 -3.60 -11.46
C ALA A 43 24.01 -3.16 -10.08
N ALA A 44 23.15 -2.58 -9.23
CA ALA A 44 23.52 -2.20 -7.87
C ALA A 44 23.96 -3.41 -7.04
N LEU A 45 23.23 -4.53 -7.12
CA LEU A 45 23.55 -5.78 -6.41
C LEU A 45 24.88 -6.40 -6.86
N VAL A 46 25.32 -6.14 -8.10
CA VAL A 46 26.63 -6.58 -8.60
C VAL A 46 27.75 -5.63 -8.17
N HIS A 47 27.55 -4.32 -8.30
CA HIS A 47 28.62 -3.32 -8.12
C HIS A 47 28.84 -2.90 -6.66
N TRP A 48 27.77 -2.66 -5.89
CA TRP A 48 27.89 -2.08 -4.54
C TRP A 48 28.63 -2.97 -3.54
N PRO A 49 28.52 -4.32 -3.56
CA PRO A 49 29.32 -5.16 -2.66
C PRO A 49 30.84 -5.02 -2.87
N ALA A 50 31.28 -4.73 -4.09
CA ALA A 50 32.70 -4.61 -4.43
C ALA A 50 33.21 -3.17 -4.31
N GLU A 51 32.39 -2.19 -4.71
CA GLU A 51 32.79 -0.78 -4.84
C GLU A 51 32.31 0.10 -3.66
N GLY A 52 31.46 -0.45 -2.80
CA GLY A 52 30.75 0.28 -1.76
C GLY A 52 29.43 0.90 -2.25
N VAL A 53 28.52 1.15 -1.32
CA VAL A 53 27.26 1.86 -1.60
C VAL A 53 27.59 3.33 -1.91
N PRO A 54 27.15 3.90 -3.05
CA PRO A 54 27.41 5.30 -3.38
C PRO A 54 26.84 6.26 -2.32
N PRO A 55 27.44 7.45 -2.11
CA PRO A 55 26.90 8.45 -1.16
C PRO A 55 25.47 8.91 -1.47
N LYS A 56 25.05 8.79 -2.76
CA LYS A 56 23.70 9.08 -3.24
C LYS A 56 23.14 7.88 -4.02
N PRO A 57 22.63 6.83 -3.33
CA PRO A 57 22.19 5.59 -3.95
C PRO A 57 21.06 5.79 -4.98
N GLY A 58 20.04 6.57 -4.63
CA GLY A 58 18.89 6.85 -5.51
C GLY A 58 19.28 7.57 -6.80
N ALA A 59 20.22 8.52 -6.74
CA ALA A 59 20.76 9.20 -7.92
C ALA A 59 21.54 8.24 -8.84
N TRP A 60 22.35 7.35 -8.26
CA TRP A 60 23.06 6.32 -9.00
C TRP A 60 22.07 5.38 -9.71
N LEU A 61 21.06 4.90 -8.99
CA LEU A 61 20.01 4.03 -9.51
C LEU A 61 19.23 4.68 -10.66
N MET A 62 18.83 5.95 -10.50
CA MET A 62 18.16 6.73 -11.55
C MET A 62 19.02 6.84 -12.81
N THR A 63 20.30 7.18 -12.67
CA THR A 63 21.22 7.32 -13.80
C THR A 63 21.44 5.99 -14.51
N THR A 64 21.61 4.90 -13.77
CA THR A 64 21.72 3.55 -14.34
C THR A 64 20.44 3.17 -15.09
N ALA A 65 19.27 3.33 -14.49
CA ALA A 65 17.99 3.03 -15.13
C ALA A 65 17.75 3.84 -16.41
N ARG A 66 18.10 5.13 -16.41
CA ARG A 66 18.02 5.99 -17.60
C ARG A 66 18.89 5.47 -18.74
N ARG A 67 20.15 5.10 -18.46
CA ARG A 67 21.06 4.55 -19.48
C ARG A 67 20.49 3.28 -20.09
N LYS A 68 19.97 2.36 -19.26
CA LYS A 68 19.31 1.13 -19.72
C LYS A 68 18.08 1.43 -20.60
N ALA A 69 17.26 2.39 -20.22
CA ALA A 69 16.10 2.83 -21.01
C ALA A 69 16.51 3.33 -22.41
N VAL A 70 17.53 4.20 -22.49
CA VAL A 70 18.07 4.70 -23.77
C VAL A 70 18.55 3.55 -24.66
N ASP A 71 19.32 2.63 -24.08
CA ASP A 71 19.88 1.49 -24.83
C ASP A 71 18.79 0.53 -25.34
N ARG A 72 17.68 0.41 -24.61
CA ARG A 72 16.51 -0.38 -25.02
C ARG A 72 15.78 0.30 -26.18
N LEU A 73 15.46 1.58 -26.04
CA LEU A 73 14.75 2.37 -27.05
C LEU A 73 15.53 2.45 -28.37
N ARG A 74 16.87 2.41 -28.32
CA ARG A 74 17.73 2.35 -29.52
C ARG A 74 17.70 1.00 -30.23
N ARG A 75 17.52 -0.11 -29.50
CA ARG A 75 17.47 -1.46 -30.05
C ARG A 75 16.13 -1.76 -30.75
N ASP A 76 15.03 -1.20 -30.26
CA ASP A 76 13.72 -1.32 -30.90
C ASP A 76 13.55 -0.31 -32.06
N GLN A 77 14.12 -0.62 -33.24
CA GLN A 77 14.03 0.25 -34.43
C GLN A 77 12.59 0.53 -34.92
N ALA A 78 11.59 -0.29 -34.55
CA ALA A 78 10.17 -0.01 -34.81
C ALA A 78 9.58 1.05 -33.85
N TYR A 79 10.22 1.32 -32.70
CA TYR A 79 9.84 2.32 -31.70
C TYR A 79 10.51 3.68 -31.94
N ALA A 80 11.65 3.69 -32.66
CA ALA A 80 12.33 4.91 -33.13
C ALA A 80 11.40 5.83 -33.96
N ALA A 81 10.37 5.27 -34.61
CA ALA A 81 9.36 6.01 -35.38
C ALA A 81 8.22 6.62 -34.54
N ARG A 82 8.08 6.27 -33.25
CA ARG A 82 6.92 6.63 -32.39
C ARG A 82 7.25 7.56 -31.21
N LEU A 83 8.15 8.54 -31.42
CA LEU A 83 8.24 9.78 -30.61
C LEU A 83 9.25 9.87 -29.44
N ALA A 84 10.42 9.22 -29.45
CA ALA A 84 11.33 9.29 -28.28
C ALA A 84 12.82 9.62 -28.53
N VAL A 85 13.33 9.66 -29.76
CA VAL A 85 14.78 9.86 -29.96
C VAL A 85 15.23 11.30 -29.65
N LEU A 86 14.40 12.32 -29.93
CA LEU A 86 14.76 13.73 -29.68
C LEU A 86 14.71 14.12 -28.18
N GLN A 87 13.83 13.52 -27.38
CA GLN A 87 13.81 13.73 -25.92
C GLN A 87 14.90 12.91 -25.20
N VAL A 88 15.21 11.71 -25.70
CA VAL A 88 16.25 10.84 -25.13
C VAL A 88 17.67 11.38 -25.37
N GLU A 89 17.92 12.10 -26.47
CA GLU A 89 19.21 12.77 -26.71
C GLU A 89 19.35 14.07 -25.92
N ALA A 90 18.27 14.84 -25.74
CA ALA A 90 18.24 15.97 -24.81
C ALA A 90 18.43 15.52 -23.34
N ASP A 91 17.97 14.32 -23.00
CA ASP A 91 18.07 13.73 -21.66
C ASP A 91 19.47 13.28 -21.27
N ARG A 92 20.36 12.97 -22.23
CA ARG A 92 21.79 12.75 -21.94
C ARG A 92 22.51 14.04 -21.52
N ALA A 93 21.95 15.19 -21.90
CA ALA A 93 22.46 16.52 -21.58
C ALA A 93 21.71 17.19 -20.42
N ALA A 94 20.61 16.58 -19.93
CA ALA A 94 19.85 17.10 -18.81
C ALA A 94 20.64 16.99 -17.49
N PRO A 95 20.66 18.02 -16.64
CA PRO A 95 21.38 17.99 -15.38
C PRO A 95 20.85 16.88 -14.45
N ASP A 96 21.73 16.42 -13.58
CA ASP A 96 21.48 15.39 -12.57
C ASP A 96 20.28 15.73 -11.66
N PRO A 97 19.70 14.74 -10.96
CA PRO A 97 18.58 14.95 -10.06
C PRO A 97 18.89 16.00 -8.97
N ALA A 98 17.82 16.52 -8.36
CA ALA A 98 17.77 17.67 -7.45
C ALA A 98 18.96 17.82 -6.48
N PRO A 99 19.29 19.06 -6.06
CA PRO A 99 20.51 19.37 -5.27
C PRO A 99 20.67 18.56 -3.97
N ASP A 100 19.58 17.99 -3.42
CA ASP A 100 19.55 17.15 -2.22
C ASP A 100 19.90 15.66 -2.45
N GLY A 101 19.90 15.17 -3.69
CA GLY A 101 20.37 13.82 -4.04
C GLY A 101 19.37 12.66 -3.85
N GLY A 102 18.12 12.96 -3.47
CA GLY A 102 17.02 11.98 -3.35
C GLY A 102 16.22 11.79 -4.64
N LEU A 103 15.50 10.68 -4.74
CA LEU A 103 14.49 10.47 -5.79
C LEU A 103 13.24 11.32 -5.48
N PRO A 104 12.62 11.98 -6.47
CA PRO A 104 11.33 12.64 -6.26
C PRO A 104 10.29 11.59 -5.87
N ASP A 105 9.50 11.83 -4.83
CA ASP A 105 8.45 10.92 -4.41
C ASP A 105 7.21 11.05 -5.30
N GLU A 106 7.28 10.40 -6.45
CA GLU A 106 6.20 10.35 -7.43
C GLU A 106 5.23 9.20 -7.14
N ARG A 107 5.27 8.56 -5.96
CA ARG A 107 4.43 7.37 -5.70
C ARG A 107 2.94 7.67 -5.72
N LEU A 108 2.54 8.91 -5.42
CA LEU A 108 1.12 9.29 -5.38
C LEU A 108 0.42 9.07 -6.73
N GLN A 109 1.02 9.50 -7.84
CA GLN A 109 0.46 9.23 -9.17
C GLN A 109 0.37 7.73 -9.47
N LEU A 110 1.35 6.93 -9.01
CA LEU A 110 1.34 5.48 -9.22
C LEU A 110 0.21 4.80 -8.44
N PHE A 111 -0.11 5.24 -7.21
CA PHE A 111 -1.31 4.81 -6.49
C PHE A 111 -2.56 5.04 -7.32
N PHE A 112 -2.75 6.24 -7.87
CA PHE A 112 -3.94 6.55 -8.67
C PHE A 112 -4.01 5.81 -9.99
N THR A 113 -2.88 5.52 -10.63
CA THR A 113 -2.84 4.72 -11.86
C THR A 113 -3.13 3.24 -11.58
N CYS A 114 -2.49 2.64 -10.57
CA CYS A 114 -2.73 1.25 -10.19
C CYS A 114 -4.15 1.02 -9.66
N ALA A 115 -4.71 2.01 -8.96
CA ALA A 115 -6.09 1.96 -8.44
C ALA A 115 -7.15 2.52 -9.42
N HIS A 116 -6.81 2.72 -10.70
CA HIS A 116 -7.74 3.33 -11.64
C HIS A 116 -9.03 2.48 -11.81
N PRO A 117 -10.24 3.07 -11.75
CA PRO A 117 -11.51 2.34 -11.74
C PRO A 117 -11.79 1.54 -13.03
N ALA A 118 -11.14 1.91 -14.14
CA ALA A 118 -11.21 1.14 -15.38
C ALA A 118 -10.56 -0.25 -15.31
N LEU A 119 -9.80 -0.54 -14.25
CA LEU A 119 -9.18 -1.83 -13.98
C LEU A 119 -10.07 -2.67 -13.03
N PRO A 120 -10.21 -3.99 -13.26
CA PRO A 120 -10.86 -4.89 -12.31
C PRO A 120 -10.24 -4.83 -10.90
N ALA A 121 -11.02 -5.08 -9.85
CA ALA A 121 -10.57 -4.93 -8.46
C ALA A 121 -9.30 -5.73 -8.13
N GLU A 122 -9.27 -7.01 -8.53
CA GLU A 122 -8.11 -7.89 -8.33
C GLU A 122 -6.88 -7.39 -9.09
N ASP A 123 -7.06 -6.78 -10.27
CA ASP A 123 -5.95 -6.23 -11.06
C ASP A 123 -5.38 -4.98 -10.39
N ARG A 124 -6.22 -4.15 -9.75
CA ARG A 124 -5.78 -2.99 -8.97
C ARG A 124 -4.93 -3.39 -7.78
N ALA A 125 -5.35 -4.41 -7.04
CA ALA A 125 -4.60 -4.93 -5.89
C ALA A 125 -3.28 -5.60 -6.34
N ALA A 126 -3.30 -6.42 -7.40
CA ALA A 126 -2.11 -7.05 -7.93
C ALA A 126 -1.07 -6.05 -8.44
N LEU A 127 -1.51 -5.00 -9.16
CA LEU A 127 -0.62 -3.93 -9.61
C LEU A 127 -0.09 -3.09 -8.45
N THR A 128 -0.92 -2.79 -7.45
CA THR A 128 -0.49 -2.05 -6.26
C THR A 128 0.62 -2.81 -5.53
N LEU A 129 0.46 -4.11 -5.33
CA LEU A 129 1.50 -4.95 -4.72
C LEU A 129 2.77 -5.04 -5.59
N ARG A 130 2.62 -5.23 -6.91
CA ARG A 130 3.77 -5.34 -7.82
C ARG A 130 4.58 -4.03 -7.91
N CYS A 131 3.89 -2.91 -8.02
CA CYS A 131 4.48 -1.62 -8.37
C CYS A 131 4.84 -0.78 -7.14
N LEU A 132 3.98 -0.72 -6.12
CA LEU A 132 4.20 0.12 -4.93
C LEU A 132 4.81 -0.67 -3.77
N ALA A 133 4.32 -1.90 -3.55
CA ALA A 133 4.85 -2.73 -2.48
C ALA A 133 6.18 -3.41 -2.84
N GLY A 134 6.46 -3.55 -4.13
CA GLY A 134 7.72 -4.09 -4.62
C GLY A 134 7.77 -5.61 -4.69
N LEU A 135 6.68 -6.30 -4.40
CA LEU A 135 6.58 -7.75 -4.46
C LEU A 135 6.88 -8.27 -5.86
N THR A 136 7.56 -9.41 -5.93
CA THR A 136 7.76 -10.20 -7.15
C THR A 136 6.43 -10.78 -7.63
N THR A 137 6.35 -11.15 -8.91
CA THR A 137 5.17 -11.84 -9.46
C THR A 137 4.82 -13.10 -8.67
N THR A 138 5.82 -13.82 -8.15
CA THR A 138 5.62 -15.03 -7.34
C THR A 138 5.01 -14.72 -5.98
N GLU A 139 5.47 -13.66 -5.31
CA GLU A 139 4.91 -13.21 -4.04
C GLU A 139 3.48 -12.67 -4.22
N VAL A 140 3.22 -11.91 -5.28
CA VAL A 140 1.85 -11.49 -5.62
C VAL A 140 0.99 -12.73 -5.95
N ALA A 141 1.51 -13.72 -6.67
CA ALA A 141 0.77 -14.95 -6.96
C ALA A 141 0.41 -15.70 -5.66
N ARG A 142 1.34 -15.75 -4.70
CA ARG A 142 1.08 -16.26 -3.36
C ARG A 142 0.04 -15.41 -2.64
N ALA A 143 0.09 -14.08 -2.73
CA ALA A 143 -0.94 -13.15 -2.20
C ALA A 143 -2.37 -13.51 -2.65
N PHE A 144 -2.51 -13.98 -3.89
CA PHE A 144 -3.82 -14.30 -4.48
C PHE A 144 -4.12 -15.81 -4.53
N LEU A 145 -3.22 -16.66 -4.00
CA LEU A 145 -3.26 -18.12 -4.10
C LEU A 145 -3.56 -18.64 -5.52
N VAL A 146 -2.89 -18.06 -6.50
CA VAL A 146 -2.94 -18.51 -7.89
C VAL A 146 -1.56 -18.95 -8.38
N PRO A 147 -1.46 -19.78 -9.42
CA PRO A 147 -0.17 -20.11 -10.02
C PRO A 147 0.58 -18.86 -10.53
N GLY A 148 1.91 -18.85 -10.40
CA GLY A 148 2.75 -17.72 -10.84
C GLY A 148 2.54 -17.33 -12.30
N ALA A 149 2.36 -18.31 -13.20
CA ALA A 149 2.06 -18.06 -14.61
C ALA A 149 0.71 -17.35 -14.82
N THR A 150 -0.29 -17.65 -13.99
CA THR A 150 -1.61 -16.99 -14.01
C THR A 150 -1.47 -15.55 -13.57
N MET A 151 -0.74 -15.29 -12.49
CA MET A 151 -0.50 -13.93 -11.99
C MET A 151 0.33 -13.12 -12.99
N GLY A 152 1.37 -13.69 -13.60
CA GLY A 152 2.15 -13.03 -14.63
C GLY A 152 1.27 -12.56 -15.81
N LYS A 153 0.40 -13.44 -16.32
CA LYS A 153 -0.57 -13.07 -17.38
C LYS A 153 -1.54 -11.98 -16.92
N ARG A 154 -1.99 -12.01 -15.66
CA ARG A 154 -2.87 -10.99 -15.08
C ARG A 154 -2.20 -9.63 -15.07
N ILE A 155 -1.00 -9.52 -14.49
CA ILE A 155 -0.23 -8.27 -14.41
C ILE A 155 0.00 -7.70 -15.81
N VAL A 156 0.44 -8.53 -16.76
CA VAL A 156 0.66 -8.09 -18.16
C VAL A 156 -0.63 -7.56 -18.79
N ARG A 157 -1.78 -8.24 -18.62
CA ARG A 157 -3.08 -7.75 -19.13
C ARG A 157 -3.48 -6.42 -18.49
N ALA A 158 -3.27 -6.26 -17.19
CA ALA A 158 -3.61 -5.04 -16.46
C ALA A 158 -2.77 -3.85 -16.98
N LYS A 159 -1.46 -4.04 -17.19
CA LYS A 159 -0.58 -3.03 -17.78
C LYS A 159 -0.94 -2.69 -19.23
N ASN A 160 -1.23 -3.71 -20.05
CA ASN A 160 -1.73 -3.50 -21.41
C ASN A 160 -3.02 -2.69 -21.43
N ARG A 161 -3.91 -2.89 -20.45
CA ARG A 161 -5.15 -2.12 -20.30
C ARG A 161 -4.88 -0.66 -19.92
N ILE A 162 -3.92 -0.40 -19.03
CA ILE A 162 -3.45 0.97 -18.71
C ILE A 162 -3.00 1.68 -19.99
N ARG A 163 -2.17 1.02 -20.80
CA ARG A 163 -1.66 1.55 -22.06
C ARG A 163 -2.76 1.76 -23.11
N ALA A 164 -3.64 0.78 -23.29
CA ALA A 164 -4.72 0.83 -24.27
C ALA A 164 -5.72 1.95 -23.97
N LEU A 165 -6.02 2.17 -22.68
CA LEU A 165 -6.93 3.22 -22.23
C LEU A 165 -6.24 4.58 -22.06
N ARG A 166 -4.92 4.66 -22.27
CA ARG A 166 -4.11 5.87 -22.06
C ARG A 166 -4.36 6.50 -20.70
N ILE A 167 -4.44 5.66 -19.65
CA ILE A 167 -4.65 6.14 -18.28
C ILE A 167 -3.46 7.06 -17.93
N PRO A 168 -3.72 8.32 -17.53
CA PRO A 168 -2.65 9.27 -17.28
C PRO A 168 -1.89 8.91 -15.99
N PHE A 169 -0.57 9.10 -16.03
CA PHE A 169 0.31 9.02 -14.85
C PHE A 169 0.41 10.40 -14.22
N ARG A 170 -0.66 10.79 -13.51
CA ARG A 170 -0.75 12.06 -12.79
C ARG A 170 -1.50 11.88 -11.48
N VAL A 171 -1.27 12.79 -10.55
CA VAL A 171 -2.19 12.99 -9.42
C VAL A 171 -3.49 13.61 -9.98
N PRO A 172 -4.68 13.14 -9.56
CA PRO A 172 -5.93 13.78 -9.91
C PRO A 172 -5.93 15.26 -9.51
N ASP A 173 -6.66 16.07 -10.27
CA ASP A 173 -6.84 17.48 -9.90
C ASP A 173 -7.67 17.58 -8.60
N PRO A 174 -7.60 18.69 -7.84
CA PRO A 174 -8.25 18.80 -6.54
C PRO A 174 -9.77 18.50 -6.54
N ASP A 175 -10.45 18.76 -7.65
CA ASP A 175 -11.88 18.48 -7.86
C ASP A 175 -12.16 17.00 -8.21
N GLU A 176 -11.21 16.30 -8.82
CA GLU A 176 -11.29 14.87 -9.11
C GLU A 176 -10.89 14.00 -7.91
N LEU A 177 -10.02 14.52 -7.04
CA LEU A 177 -9.42 13.79 -5.92
C LEU A 177 -10.46 13.11 -5.01
N PRO A 178 -11.56 13.77 -4.58
CA PRO A 178 -12.58 13.14 -3.73
C PRO A 178 -13.26 11.93 -4.38
N GLY A 179 -13.39 11.92 -5.71
CA GLY A 179 -13.96 10.79 -6.46
C GLY A 179 -12.95 9.65 -6.71
N ARG A 180 -11.64 9.92 -6.60
CA ARG A 180 -10.57 8.98 -6.94
C ARG A 180 -9.92 8.35 -5.71
N LEU A 181 -9.74 9.11 -4.63
CA LEU A 181 -9.09 8.65 -3.40
C LEU A 181 -9.78 7.43 -2.77
N PRO A 182 -11.13 7.33 -2.69
CA PRO A 182 -11.79 6.16 -2.10
C PRO A 182 -11.37 4.84 -2.76
N GLY A 183 -11.14 4.82 -4.07
CA GLY A 183 -10.69 3.62 -4.78
C GLY A 183 -9.26 3.21 -4.40
N VAL A 184 -8.37 4.17 -4.13
CA VAL A 184 -7.01 3.90 -3.63
C VAL A 184 -7.08 3.32 -2.22
N LEU A 185 -7.84 3.96 -1.33
CA LEU A 185 -8.02 3.51 0.05
C LEU A 185 -8.62 2.11 0.12
N GLN A 186 -9.64 1.84 -0.71
CA GLN A 186 -10.25 0.52 -0.82
C GLN A 186 -9.23 -0.55 -1.22
N VAL A 187 -8.39 -0.28 -2.21
CA VAL A 187 -7.37 -1.26 -2.65
C VAL A 187 -6.38 -1.56 -1.51
N VAL A 188 -5.90 -0.54 -0.80
CA VAL A 188 -4.99 -0.74 0.34
C VAL A 188 -5.68 -1.52 1.46
N TYR A 189 -6.92 -1.17 1.79
CA TYR A 189 -7.69 -1.88 2.82
C TYR A 189 -8.01 -3.33 2.43
N SER A 190 -8.28 -3.60 1.15
CA SER A 190 -8.49 -4.97 0.67
C SER A 190 -7.23 -5.83 0.81
N ILE A 191 -6.05 -5.26 0.50
CA ILE A 191 -4.77 -5.95 0.73
C ILE A 191 -4.59 -6.26 2.22
N PHE A 192 -4.88 -5.27 3.09
CA PHE A 192 -4.81 -5.47 4.54
C PHE A 192 -5.77 -6.56 5.03
N THR A 193 -7.02 -6.55 4.56
CA THR A 193 -8.04 -7.50 4.98
C THR A 193 -7.63 -8.94 4.65
N GLU A 194 -7.09 -9.16 3.44
CA GLU A 194 -6.52 -10.46 3.04
C GLU A 194 -5.32 -10.87 3.89
N GLY A 195 -4.52 -9.90 4.35
CA GLY A 195 -3.42 -10.15 5.29
C GLY A 195 -3.88 -10.50 6.71
N TYR A 196 -4.90 -9.79 7.19
CA TYR A 196 -5.40 -9.88 8.56
C TYR A 196 -6.22 -11.14 8.83
N ALA A 197 -7.05 -11.53 7.86
CA ALA A 197 -7.88 -12.73 7.89
C ALA A 197 -7.77 -13.42 6.53
N ALA A 198 -6.82 -14.35 6.41
CA ALA A 198 -6.53 -15.02 5.15
C ALA A 198 -7.80 -15.73 4.65
N SER A 199 -8.23 -15.40 3.43
CA SER A 199 -9.44 -16.00 2.84
C SER A 199 -9.24 -17.48 2.48
N SER A 200 -7.98 -17.91 2.45
CA SER A 200 -7.56 -19.21 1.96
C SER A 200 -6.10 -19.49 2.34
N GLY A 201 -5.68 -20.75 2.26
CA GLY A 201 -4.36 -21.21 2.69
C GLY A 201 -4.38 -21.88 4.07
N PRO A 202 -3.23 -22.40 4.54
CA PRO A 202 -3.14 -23.11 5.81
C PRO A 202 -3.07 -22.17 7.03
N ASP A 203 -2.65 -20.92 6.82
CA ASP A 203 -2.45 -19.94 7.89
C ASP A 203 -3.68 -19.04 8.03
N LEU A 204 -4.09 -18.74 9.27
CA LEU A 204 -5.20 -17.81 9.55
C LEU A 204 -4.86 -16.37 9.18
N GLN A 205 -3.56 -16.04 9.14
CA GLN A 205 -3.05 -14.69 8.91
C GLN A 205 -1.83 -14.71 7.98
N ARG A 206 -1.68 -13.63 7.24
CA ARG A 206 -0.56 -13.35 6.36
C ARG A 206 0.02 -12.00 6.73
N LEU A 207 0.81 -12.03 7.81
CA LEU A 207 1.33 -10.83 8.45
C LEU A 207 2.17 -9.99 7.49
N ASP A 208 2.93 -10.62 6.60
CA ASP A 208 3.70 -9.97 5.53
C ASP A 208 2.82 -9.04 4.67
N LEU A 209 1.62 -9.50 4.30
CA LEU A 209 0.70 -8.73 3.47
C LEU A 209 0.01 -7.59 4.25
N ALA A 210 -0.34 -7.84 5.52
CA ALA A 210 -0.93 -6.83 6.39
C ALA A 210 0.06 -5.69 6.71
N GLU A 211 1.30 -6.04 7.06
CA GLU A 211 2.38 -5.09 7.31
C GLU A 211 2.68 -4.24 6.06
N GLU A 212 2.65 -4.87 4.88
CA GLU A 212 2.86 -4.15 3.63
C GLU A 212 1.72 -3.18 3.32
N ALA A 213 0.46 -3.53 3.58
CA ALA A 213 -0.66 -2.60 3.47
C ALA A 213 -0.52 -1.41 4.44
N ILE A 214 -0.08 -1.65 5.68
CA ILE A 214 0.23 -0.59 6.65
C ILE A 214 1.35 0.31 6.12
N ARG A 215 2.42 -0.27 5.54
CA ARG A 215 3.50 0.51 4.91
C ARG A 215 2.97 1.42 3.80
N LEU A 216 2.10 0.89 2.93
CA LEU A 216 1.46 1.67 1.86
C LEU A 216 0.57 2.80 2.41
N ALA A 217 -0.21 2.56 3.47
CA ALA A 217 -1.00 3.62 4.10
C ALA A 217 -0.13 4.68 4.78
N ARG A 218 1.00 4.31 5.40
CA ARG A 218 1.98 5.29 5.91
C ARG A 218 2.55 6.15 4.78
N ILE A 219 2.83 5.59 3.61
CA ILE A 219 3.24 6.35 2.42
C ILE A 219 2.13 7.34 2.02
N LEU A 220 0.89 6.87 1.90
CA LEU A 220 -0.25 7.75 1.59
C LEU A 220 -0.42 8.87 2.61
N ARG A 221 -0.30 8.57 3.92
CA ARG A 221 -0.43 9.56 5.00
C ARG A 221 0.60 10.68 4.88
N ARG A 222 1.84 10.33 4.48
CA ARG A 222 2.91 11.32 4.22
C ARG A 222 2.64 12.15 2.97
N LEU A 223 2.12 11.54 1.90
CA LEU A 223 1.87 12.20 0.62
C LEU A 223 0.59 13.05 0.61
N LEU A 224 -0.39 12.70 1.43
CA LEU A 224 -1.68 13.38 1.56
C LEU A 224 -1.95 13.75 3.02
N PRO A 225 -1.16 14.67 3.62
CA PRO A 225 -1.24 14.92 5.05
C PRO A 225 -2.53 15.63 5.49
N GLY A 226 -3.26 16.25 4.57
CA GLY A 226 -4.56 16.87 4.85
C GLY A 226 -5.76 15.94 4.72
N GLU A 227 -5.58 14.75 4.14
CA GLU A 227 -6.70 13.84 3.84
C GLU A 227 -7.05 12.98 5.06
N ARG A 228 -8.15 13.34 5.72
CA ARG A 228 -8.60 12.71 6.99
C ARG A 228 -8.88 11.22 6.86
N GLU A 229 -9.46 10.78 5.74
CA GLU A 229 -9.74 9.36 5.51
C GLU A 229 -8.47 8.52 5.29
N VAL A 230 -7.35 9.14 4.89
CA VAL A 230 -6.06 8.45 4.86
C VAL A 230 -5.58 8.18 6.29
N ALA A 231 -5.75 9.14 7.20
CA ALA A 231 -5.46 8.95 8.62
C ALA A 231 -6.38 7.89 9.24
N GLY A 232 -7.67 7.93 8.93
CA GLY A 232 -8.65 6.94 9.40
C GLY A 232 -8.31 5.52 8.94
N LEU A 233 -7.93 5.34 7.67
CA LEU A 233 -7.53 4.02 7.17
C LEU A 233 -6.25 3.51 7.85
N LEU A 234 -5.24 4.36 8.00
CA LEU A 234 -4.01 3.97 8.68
C LEU A 234 -4.28 3.59 10.15
N ALA A 235 -5.07 4.40 10.86
CA ALA A 235 -5.49 4.14 12.23
C ALA A 235 -6.20 2.79 12.35
N LEU A 236 -7.20 2.54 11.51
CA LEU A 236 -7.96 1.29 11.49
C LEU A 236 -7.04 0.08 11.34
N MET A 237 -6.11 0.12 10.38
CA MET A 237 -5.22 -1.01 10.13
C MET A 237 -4.21 -1.22 11.26
N LEU A 238 -3.66 -0.15 11.85
CA LEU A 238 -2.75 -0.25 13.00
C LEU A 238 -3.45 -0.88 14.21
N LEU A 239 -4.64 -0.37 14.57
CA LEU A 239 -5.41 -0.83 15.72
C LEU A 239 -5.85 -2.30 15.56
N ILE A 240 -6.33 -2.68 14.38
CA ILE A 240 -6.66 -4.08 14.09
C ILE A 240 -5.40 -4.97 14.15
N HIS A 241 -4.29 -4.52 13.58
CA HIS A 241 -3.07 -5.32 13.48
C HIS A 241 -2.29 -5.38 14.80
N ALA A 242 -2.52 -4.46 15.73
CA ALA A 242 -1.96 -4.50 17.07
C ALA A 242 -2.31 -5.80 17.82
N ARG A 243 -3.45 -6.40 17.47
CA ARG A 243 -3.95 -7.63 18.10
C ARG A 243 -3.37 -8.91 17.51
N ARG A 244 -2.56 -8.84 16.44
CA ARG A 244 -2.12 -10.01 15.63
C ARG A 244 -1.62 -11.17 16.49
N ASP A 245 -0.79 -10.90 17.49
CA ASP A 245 -0.17 -11.95 18.30
C ASP A 245 -1.16 -12.61 19.27
N ALA A 246 -2.29 -11.98 19.58
CA ALA A 246 -3.33 -12.52 20.44
C ALA A 246 -4.40 -13.32 19.68
N ARG A 247 -4.45 -13.25 18.35
CA ARG A 247 -5.53 -13.81 17.52
C ARG A 247 -5.46 -15.32 17.30
N THR A 248 -4.29 -15.91 17.56
CA THR A 248 -4.03 -17.33 17.33
C THR A 248 -3.51 -17.97 18.60
N GLY A 249 -4.13 -19.07 19.02
CA GLY A 249 -3.72 -19.85 20.18
C GLY A 249 -2.47 -20.70 19.91
N PRO A 250 -1.90 -21.34 20.94
CA PRO A 250 -0.73 -22.22 20.79
C PRO A 250 -0.91 -23.35 19.78
N ASP A 251 -2.15 -23.83 19.62
CA ASP A 251 -2.52 -24.92 18.72
C ASP A 251 -2.87 -24.46 17.30
N GLY A 252 -2.75 -23.15 17.01
CA GLY A 252 -3.10 -22.57 15.71
C GLY A 252 -4.57 -22.17 15.55
N ASP A 253 -5.39 -22.38 16.57
CA ASP A 253 -6.82 -22.05 16.56
C ASP A 253 -7.08 -20.54 16.72
N LEU A 254 -8.19 -20.07 16.13
CA LEU A 254 -8.63 -18.68 16.25
C LEU A 254 -9.09 -18.38 17.69
N VAL A 255 -8.60 -17.28 18.26
CA VAL A 255 -9.04 -16.76 19.56
C VAL A 255 -10.05 -15.63 19.33
N LEU A 256 -11.26 -15.79 19.88
CA LEU A 256 -12.32 -14.78 19.80
C LEU A 256 -11.90 -13.50 20.51
N LEU A 257 -12.42 -12.35 20.06
CA LEU A 257 -12.00 -11.04 20.57
C LEU A 257 -12.12 -10.94 22.10
N ASP A 258 -13.17 -11.52 22.68
CA ASP A 258 -13.43 -11.46 24.12
C ASP A 258 -12.48 -12.35 24.95
N ASP A 259 -11.88 -13.36 24.31
CA ASP A 259 -10.94 -14.31 24.91
C ASP A 259 -9.47 -13.92 24.65
N GLN A 260 -9.22 -12.87 23.86
CA GLN A 260 -7.85 -12.43 23.56
C GLN A 260 -7.18 -11.81 24.79
N ASP A 261 -5.97 -12.25 25.07
CA ASP A 261 -5.11 -11.61 26.06
C ASP A 261 -4.65 -10.23 25.56
N ARG A 262 -5.30 -9.17 26.07
CA ARG A 262 -5.00 -7.78 25.70
C ARG A 262 -3.60 -7.33 26.12
N ALA A 263 -2.95 -8.01 27.07
CA ALA A 263 -1.56 -7.70 27.44
C ALA A 263 -0.57 -8.07 26.32
N ARG A 264 -0.97 -8.91 25.37
CA ARG A 264 -0.19 -9.29 24.19
C ARG A 264 -0.39 -8.34 23.01
N TRP A 265 -1.26 -7.33 23.13
CA TRP A 265 -1.49 -6.38 22.06
C TRP A 265 -0.31 -5.41 21.92
N ASP A 266 0.03 -5.11 20.67
CA ASP A 266 1.16 -4.25 20.33
C ASP A 266 0.88 -2.80 20.71
N ARG A 267 1.42 -2.39 21.86
CA ARG A 267 1.27 -1.04 22.39
C ARG A 267 1.82 0.02 21.46
N ALA A 268 2.90 -0.25 20.72
CA ALA A 268 3.48 0.74 19.81
C ALA A 268 2.53 1.06 18.64
N MET A 269 1.85 0.04 18.10
CA MET A 269 0.84 0.26 17.06
C MET A 269 -0.41 0.96 17.60
N ILE A 270 -0.84 0.63 18.82
CA ILE A 270 -1.98 1.32 19.47
C ILE A 270 -1.64 2.80 19.70
N ASP A 271 -0.46 3.08 20.25
CA ASP A 271 -0.01 4.44 20.54
C ASP A 271 0.20 5.27 19.24
N GLU A 272 0.56 4.63 18.12
CA GLU A 272 0.59 5.27 16.79
C GLU A 272 -0.82 5.51 16.21
N GLY A 273 -1.71 4.52 16.33
CA GLY A 273 -3.04 4.52 15.70
C GLY A 273 -4.05 5.46 16.38
N THR A 274 -4.04 5.53 17.71
CA THR A 274 -5.00 6.29 18.51
C THR A 274 -5.09 7.78 18.11
N PRO A 275 -3.99 8.57 18.05
CA PRO A 275 -4.08 9.99 17.66
C PRO A 275 -4.51 10.19 16.19
N LEU A 276 -4.37 9.18 15.33
CA LEU A 276 -4.85 9.24 13.95
C LEU A 276 -6.38 9.14 13.88
N VAL A 277 -7.03 8.47 14.84
CA VAL A 277 -8.49 8.44 14.96
C VAL A 277 -9.04 9.83 15.22
N GLU A 278 -8.46 10.56 16.18
CA GLU A 278 -8.86 11.94 16.48
C GLU A 278 -8.71 12.84 15.25
N THR A 279 -7.60 12.68 14.52
CA THR A 279 -7.35 13.40 13.26
C THR A 279 -8.42 13.08 12.20
N ALA A 280 -8.82 11.82 12.07
CA ALA A 280 -9.80 11.38 11.10
C ALA A 280 -11.22 11.90 11.39
N LEU A 281 -11.58 12.03 12.68
CA LEU A 281 -12.90 12.45 13.12
C LEU A 281 -13.06 13.98 13.25
N THR A 282 -11.98 14.74 13.36
CA THR A 282 -12.02 16.20 13.53
C THR A 282 -12.15 16.94 12.20
N GLY A 283 -12.81 18.11 12.16
CA GLY A 283 -12.77 19.01 11.00
C GLY A 283 -13.85 18.79 9.93
N GLY A 284 -14.96 18.14 10.26
CA GLY A 284 -16.10 17.94 9.37
C GLY A 284 -16.77 16.58 9.58
N PRO A 285 -17.79 16.22 8.77
CA PRO A 285 -18.40 14.90 8.86
C PRO A 285 -17.36 13.78 8.79
N PRO A 286 -17.49 12.72 9.61
CA PRO A 286 -16.53 11.62 9.61
C PRO A 286 -16.72 10.77 8.36
N GLY A 287 -15.63 10.20 7.85
CA GLY A 287 -15.68 9.24 6.75
C GLY A 287 -15.70 7.78 7.26
N LEU A 288 -15.77 6.85 6.31
CA LEU A 288 -15.96 5.43 6.56
C LEU A 288 -14.86 4.86 7.47
N TYR A 289 -13.60 5.09 7.10
CA TYR A 289 -12.47 4.50 7.80
C TYR A 289 -12.24 5.18 9.15
N GLY A 290 -12.48 6.49 9.28
CA GLY A 290 -12.41 7.18 10.57
C GLY A 290 -13.38 6.59 11.61
N VAL A 291 -14.63 6.30 11.22
CA VAL A 291 -15.63 5.69 12.12
C VAL A 291 -15.23 4.25 12.48
N GLN A 292 -14.78 3.46 11.52
CA GLN A 292 -14.30 2.09 11.79
C GLN A 292 -13.09 2.09 12.73
N ALA A 293 -12.15 3.02 12.54
CA ALA A 293 -10.98 3.15 13.39
C ALA A 293 -11.36 3.53 14.83
N ALA A 294 -12.36 4.39 15.00
CA ALA A 294 -12.88 4.75 16.31
C ALA A 294 -13.47 3.54 17.06
N ILE A 295 -14.20 2.67 16.36
CA ILE A 295 -14.69 1.42 16.95
C ILE A 295 -13.52 0.54 17.37
N ALA A 296 -12.48 0.41 16.53
CA ALA A 296 -11.29 -0.37 16.87
C ALA A 296 -10.55 0.22 18.09
N ALA A 297 -10.43 1.54 18.19
CA ALA A 297 -9.76 2.23 19.29
C ALA A 297 -10.44 1.97 20.63
N LEU A 298 -11.78 2.00 20.70
CA LEU A 298 -12.52 1.74 21.95
C LEU A 298 -12.29 0.33 22.50
N HIS A 299 -12.03 -0.64 21.63
CA HIS A 299 -11.58 -1.95 22.06
C HIS A 299 -10.13 -1.90 22.57
N ASP A 300 -9.22 -1.23 21.85
CA ASP A 300 -7.78 -1.17 22.16
C ASP A 300 -7.44 -0.36 23.42
N GLU A 301 -8.27 0.62 23.77
CA GLU A 301 -8.13 1.47 24.96
C GLU A 301 -8.59 0.77 26.24
N ALA A 302 -9.57 -0.13 26.13
CA ALA A 302 -10.13 -0.81 27.30
C ALA A 302 -9.20 -1.93 27.80
N PRO A 303 -8.96 -2.04 29.12
CA PRO A 303 -8.11 -3.08 29.69
C PRO A 303 -8.75 -4.48 29.59
N ASP A 304 -10.08 -4.57 29.51
CA ASP A 304 -10.83 -5.81 29.35
C ASP A 304 -12.18 -5.58 28.62
N VAL A 305 -12.87 -6.68 28.33
CA VAL A 305 -14.16 -6.68 27.63
C VAL A 305 -15.26 -5.96 28.43
N ALA A 306 -15.25 -6.13 29.76
CA ALA A 306 -16.27 -5.59 30.64
C ALA A 306 -16.19 -4.04 30.76
N THR A 307 -15.00 -3.50 30.57
CA THR A 307 -14.70 -2.05 30.61
C THR A 307 -14.70 -1.39 29.23
N THR A 308 -14.98 -2.15 28.16
CA THR A 308 -15.11 -1.60 26.80
C THR A 308 -16.35 -0.71 26.71
N ASP A 309 -16.23 0.49 26.11
CA ASP A 309 -17.35 1.44 25.96
C ASP A 309 -18.34 1.01 24.87
N TRP A 310 -19.14 -0.01 25.20
CA TRP A 310 -20.20 -0.53 24.33
C TRP A 310 -21.26 0.52 23.95
N PRO A 311 -21.71 1.42 24.85
CA PRO A 311 -22.58 2.54 24.46
C PRO A 311 -22.02 3.37 23.30
N GLN A 312 -20.74 3.75 23.36
CA GLN A 312 -20.10 4.52 22.30
C GLN A 312 -19.90 3.69 21.02
N ILE A 313 -19.53 2.40 21.12
CA ILE A 313 -19.46 1.50 19.96
C ILE A 313 -20.80 1.40 19.24
N VAL A 314 -21.92 1.26 19.95
CA VAL A 314 -23.27 1.24 19.34
C VAL A 314 -23.55 2.55 18.60
N ALA A 315 -23.23 3.69 19.20
CA ALA A 315 -23.41 5.00 18.56
C ALA A 315 -22.56 5.15 17.29
N LEU A 316 -21.32 4.66 17.30
CA LEU A 316 -20.45 4.65 16.12
C LEU A 316 -20.98 3.72 15.02
N TYR A 317 -21.55 2.57 15.39
CA TYR A 317 -22.24 1.72 14.41
C TYR A 317 -23.48 2.40 13.82
N ASP A 318 -24.24 3.20 14.59
CA ASP A 318 -25.34 4.00 14.05
C ASP A 318 -24.85 5.01 13.00
N VAL A 319 -23.71 5.67 13.23
CA VAL A 319 -23.06 6.53 12.23
C VAL A 319 -22.64 5.71 11.01
N LEU A 320 -22.00 4.55 11.23
CA LEU A 320 -21.51 3.68 10.15
C LEU A 320 -22.64 3.17 9.26
N ARG A 321 -23.81 2.85 9.82
CA ARG A 321 -25.01 2.48 9.07
C ARG A 321 -25.50 3.58 8.14
N GLY A 322 -25.36 4.85 8.55
CA GLY A 322 -25.69 5.99 7.70
C GLY A 322 -24.71 6.20 6.55
N LEU A 323 -23.42 5.94 6.78
CA LEU A 323 -22.35 6.11 5.77
C LEU A 323 -22.27 4.95 4.77
N ALA A 324 -22.40 3.71 5.25
CA ALA A 324 -22.24 2.50 4.45
C ALA A 324 -23.22 1.40 4.91
N PRO A 325 -24.52 1.51 4.53
CA PRO A 325 -25.52 0.52 4.90
C PRO A 325 -25.15 -0.88 4.39
N SER A 326 -25.08 -1.87 5.27
CA SER A 326 -24.89 -3.26 4.88
C SER A 326 -25.35 -4.23 5.98
N PRO A 327 -25.74 -5.47 5.61
CA PRO A 327 -26.09 -6.50 6.59
C PRO A 327 -24.98 -6.80 7.60
N VAL A 328 -23.71 -6.65 7.20
CA VAL A 328 -22.55 -6.86 8.07
C VAL A 328 -22.49 -5.79 9.15
N VAL A 329 -22.74 -4.52 8.79
CA VAL A 329 -22.79 -3.42 9.76
C VAL A 329 -23.98 -3.61 10.72
N ASP A 330 -25.15 -4.00 10.19
CA ASP A 330 -26.33 -4.29 11.02
C ASP A 330 -26.08 -5.42 12.01
N LEU A 331 -25.44 -6.51 11.57
CA LEU A 331 -25.06 -7.64 12.41
C LEU A 331 -24.08 -7.22 13.51
N ASN A 332 -22.99 -6.54 13.16
CA ASN A 332 -21.98 -6.11 14.15
C ASN A 332 -22.57 -5.14 15.17
N ARG A 333 -23.48 -4.25 14.73
CA ARG A 333 -24.22 -3.39 15.64
C ARG A 333 -25.09 -4.19 16.61
N ALA A 334 -25.79 -5.22 16.13
CA ALA A 334 -26.63 -6.06 16.99
C ALA A 334 -25.81 -6.73 18.09
N VAL A 335 -24.60 -7.21 17.76
CA VAL A 335 -23.65 -7.74 18.76
C VAL A 335 -23.28 -6.65 19.77
N ALA A 336 -22.91 -5.44 19.33
CA ALA A 336 -22.59 -4.34 20.24
C ALA A 336 -23.76 -3.96 21.17
N VAL A 337 -25.00 -4.01 20.68
CA VAL A 337 -26.20 -3.79 21.50
C VAL A 337 -26.36 -4.89 22.56
N ALA A 338 -26.19 -6.16 22.18
CA ALA A 338 -26.25 -7.27 23.14
C ALA A 338 -25.16 -7.16 24.22
N MET A 339 -23.95 -6.70 23.87
CA MET A 339 -22.88 -6.47 24.84
C MET A 339 -23.17 -5.30 25.79
N ARG A 340 -23.91 -4.28 25.33
CA ARG A 340 -24.33 -3.14 26.17
C ARG A 340 -25.49 -3.49 27.10
N ASP A 341 -26.51 -4.15 26.58
CA ASP A 341 -27.81 -4.32 27.26
C ASP A 341 -27.98 -5.70 27.92
N GLY A 342 -27.11 -6.65 27.60
CA GLY A 342 -27.27 -8.07 27.94
C GLY A 342 -27.95 -8.87 26.80
N PRO A 343 -27.88 -10.22 26.86
CA PRO A 343 -28.37 -11.12 25.82
C PRO A 343 -29.89 -11.13 25.65
#